data_AF-A0A7C5D8N1-F1
#
_entry.id   AF-A0A7C5D8N1-F1
#
_cell.length_a   1.000
_cell.length_b   1.000
_cell.length_c   1.000
_cell.angle_alpha   90.00
_cell.angle_beta   90.00
_cell.angle_gamma   90.00
#
_symmetry.space_group_name_H-M   'P 1'
#
loop_
_entity.id
_entity.type
_entity.pdbx_description
1 polymer ?
#
loop_
_entity_poly.entity_id
_entity_poly.type
_entity_poly.pdbx_seq_one_letter_code
_entity_poly.pdbx_strand_id
1 'polypeptide(L)'
;MIYFDPYKLKEGLPKADYIFITHSHYDHFSSEDIDKIVKNDTVFIGPEDVISEIKENKTVLAEIGKESKLDGFSFKSIPAYNTNKEFHPKEKKWVGYIVDIGNVKIYHAGDTDRIPEMKNLNVDIALLPVSGTYVMTAEEAAEAAMDIKPDIAIPMHYASIVGSAKDAERFAELLKDKIQVKIMEKED
;
A
#
# COMPACT_ATOMS: atom_id res chain seq x y z
N MET A 1 0.57 0.39 -17.23
CA MET A 1 1.45 0.70 -16.09
C MET A 1 0.61 1.09 -14.89
N ILE A 2 0.86 0.46 -13.74
CA ILE A 2 0.14 0.69 -12.48
C ILE A 2 1.15 1.20 -11.46
N TYR A 3 0.82 2.30 -10.79
CA TYR A 3 1.59 2.82 -9.65
C TYR A 3 0.74 2.80 -8.38
N PHE A 4 1.39 2.58 -7.24
CA PHE A 4 0.80 2.68 -5.91
C PHE A 4 1.54 3.78 -5.15
N ASP A 5 0.79 4.66 -4.50
CA ASP A 5 1.29 5.72 -3.60
C ASP A 5 2.57 6.40 -4.13
N PRO A 6 2.51 7.08 -5.32
CA PRO A 6 3.68 7.69 -5.93
C PRO A 6 4.38 8.67 -4.97
N TYR A 7 5.64 8.39 -4.64
CA TYR A 7 6.44 9.24 -3.77
C TYR A 7 7.94 9.10 -4.04
N LYS A 8 8.66 10.23 -4.12
CA LYS A 8 10.09 10.29 -4.45
C LYS A 8 10.43 9.52 -5.73
N LEU A 9 9.56 9.63 -6.73
CA LEU A 9 9.75 9.05 -8.05
C LEU A 9 10.87 9.78 -8.81
N LYS A 10 11.58 9.01 -9.64
CA LYS A 10 12.55 9.54 -10.58
C LYS A 10 11.88 10.10 -11.82
N GLU A 11 12.61 10.97 -12.50
CA GLU A 11 12.21 11.46 -13.81
C GLU A 11 12.29 10.37 -14.88
N GLY A 12 11.49 10.52 -15.93
CA GLY A 12 11.55 9.65 -17.12
C GLY A 12 10.91 8.27 -16.96
N LEU A 13 10.23 8.00 -15.84
CA LEU A 13 9.46 6.76 -15.66
C LEU A 13 8.30 6.65 -16.68
N PRO A 14 7.88 5.41 -17.03
CA PRO A 14 6.74 5.21 -17.91
C PRO A 14 5.47 5.89 -17.39
N LYS A 15 4.69 6.51 -18.28
CA LYS A 15 3.43 7.14 -17.90
C LYS A 15 2.43 6.12 -17.35
N ALA A 16 1.64 6.54 -16.37
CA ALA A 16 0.69 5.70 -15.64
C ALA A 16 -0.62 5.50 -16.44
N ASP A 17 -1.09 4.26 -16.50
CA ASP A 17 -2.47 3.97 -16.91
C ASP A 17 -3.39 4.01 -15.68
N TYR A 18 -2.91 3.50 -14.55
CA TYR A 18 -3.63 3.52 -13.28
C TYR A 18 -2.72 3.99 -12.14
N ILE A 19 -3.26 4.83 -11.26
CA ILE A 19 -2.61 5.25 -10.02
C ILE A 19 -3.51 4.90 -8.85
N PHE A 20 -3.05 4.00 -7.99
CA PHE A 20 -3.67 3.66 -6.72
C PHE A 20 -3.11 4.56 -5.63
N ILE A 21 -4.00 5.16 -4.85
CA ILE A 21 -3.65 6.00 -3.70
C ILE A 21 -4.40 5.48 -2.50
N THR A 22 -3.68 5.13 -1.45
CA THR A 22 -4.24 4.54 -0.22
C THR A 22 -4.91 5.57 0.67
N HIS A 23 -4.31 6.77 0.75
CA HIS A 23 -4.76 7.88 1.58
C HIS A 23 -4.13 9.22 1.16
N SER A 24 -4.61 10.31 1.76
CA SER A 24 -4.29 11.69 1.35
C SER A 24 -3.02 12.31 1.97
N HIS A 25 -2.21 11.53 2.70
CA HIS A 25 -0.94 12.05 3.21
C HIS A 25 0.06 12.33 2.08
N TYR A 26 0.94 13.31 2.32
CA TYR A 26 1.83 13.86 1.29
C TYR A 26 2.82 12.85 0.71
N ASP A 27 3.15 11.81 1.47
CA ASP A 27 4.06 10.73 1.12
C ASP A 27 3.39 9.54 0.43
N HIS A 28 2.09 9.65 0.17
CA HIS A 28 1.30 8.70 -0.61
C HIS A 28 0.56 9.39 -1.77
N PHE A 29 0.12 10.63 -1.55
CA PHE A 29 -0.55 11.49 -2.53
C PHE A 29 0.34 12.69 -2.92
N SER A 30 1.56 12.43 -3.38
CA SER A 30 2.51 13.46 -3.80
C SER A 30 2.15 14.01 -5.17
N SER A 31 1.68 15.26 -5.24
CA SER A 31 1.37 15.92 -6.52
C SER A 31 2.60 16.03 -7.42
N GLU A 32 3.77 16.33 -6.84
CA GLU A 32 5.03 16.43 -7.59
C GLU A 32 5.38 15.11 -8.28
N ASP A 33 5.21 13.98 -7.59
CA ASP A 33 5.53 12.67 -8.16
C ASP A 33 4.47 12.18 -9.14
N ILE A 34 3.20 12.51 -8.89
CA ILE A 34 2.11 12.23 -9.82
C ILE A 34 2.32 12.98 -11.14
N ASP A 35 2.73 14.25 -11.11
CA ASP A 35 2.98 15.06 -12.31
C ASP A 35 4.04 14.42 -13.24
N LYS A 36 5.02 13.72 -12.67
CA LYS A 36 6.06 12.99 -13.44
C LYS A 36 5.48 11.87 -14.28
N ILE A 37 4.41 11.21 -13.83
CA ILE A 37 3.90 9.97 -14.44
C ILE A 37 2.48 10.08 -15.02
N VAL A 38 1.70 11.09 -14.66
CA VAL A 38 0.30 11.25 -15.10
C VAL A 38 0.23 11.62 -16.59
N LYS A 39 -0.86 11.18 -17.23
CA LYS A 39 -1.31 11.55 -18.59
C LYS A 39 -2.84 11.69 -18.60
N ASN A 40 -3.40 12.24 -19.68
CA ASN A 40 -4.83 12.59 -19.75
C ASN A 40 -5.80 11.42 -19.53
N ASP A 41 -5.40 10.21 -19.90
CA ASP A 41 -6.20 8.99 -19.76
C ASP A 41 -5.84 8.15 -18.52
N THR A 42 -4.94 8.63 -17.65
CA THR A 42 -4.66 7.99 -16.37
C THR A 42 -5.94 7.95 -15.52
N VAL A 43 -6.19 6.79 -14.92
CA VAL A 43 -7.30 6.57 -13.98
C VAL A 43 -6.76 6.56 -12.55
N PHE A 44 -7.35 7.37 -11.68
CA PHE A 44 -7.02 7.40 -10.26
C PHE A 44 -7.98 6.50 -9.48
N ILE A 45 -7.43 5.69 -8.57
CA ILE A 45 -8.18 4.85 -7.65
C ILE A 45 -7.81 5.27 -6.24
N GLY A 46 -8.78 5.69 -5.45
CA GLY A 46 -8.52 6.25 -4.13
C GLY A 46 -9.76 6.32 -3.23
N PRO A 47 -9.58 6.54 -1.92
CA PRO A 47 -10.67 6.92 -1.03
C PRO A 47 -11.28 8.27 -1.42
N GLU A 48 -12.45 8.59 -0.87
CA GLU A 48 -13.25 9.76 -1.24
C GLU A 48 -12.45 11.08 -1.18
N ASP A 49 -11.67 11.28 -0.13
CA ASP A 49 -10.89 12.50 0.09
C ASP A 49 -9.72 12.66 -0.88
N VAL A 50 -9.24 11.57 -1.48
CA VAL A 50 -8.26 11.61 -2.56
C VAL A 50 -8.93 11.90 -3.88
N ILE A 51 -9.96 11.12 -4.24
CA ILE A 51 -10.57 11.24 -5.56
C ILE A 51 -11.33 12.57 -5.74
N SER A 52 -11.76 13.22 -4.66
CA SER A 52 -12.37 14.55 -4.72
C SER A 52 -11.40 15.66 -5.15
N GLU A 53 -10.10 15.46 -4.97
CA GLU A 53 -9.06 16.41 -5.39
C GLU A 53 -8.68 16.24 -6.87
N ILE A 54 -9.04 15.11 -7.49
CA ILE A 54 -8.76 14.81 -8.90
C ILE A 54 -9.85 15.42 -9.80
N LYS A 55 -9.49 16.44 -10.58
CA LYS A 55 -10.46 17.22 -11.38
C LYS A 55 -10.56 16.78 -12.85
N GLU A 56 -9.42 16.50 -13.47
CA GLU A 56 -9.34 16.33 -14.94
C GLU A 56 -9.34 14.86 -15.37
N ASN A 57 -8.85 13.98 -14.50
CA ASN A 57 -8.74 12.55 -14.77
C ASN A 57 -9.95 11.77 -14.29
N LYS A 58 -10.15 10.58 -14.87
CA LYS A 58 -11.16 9.64 -14.38
C LYS A 58 -10.77 9.13 -13.00
N THR A 59 -11.76 8.98 -12.14
CA THR A 59 -11.59 8.44 -10.81
C THR A 59 -12.44 7.19 -10.59
N VAL A 60 -11.97 6.30 -9.73
CA VAL A 60 -12.71 5.15 -9.22
C VAL A 60 -12.63 5.18 -7.70
N LEU A 61 -13.79 5.24 -7.04
CA LEU A 61 -13.86 5.20 -5.59
C LEU A 61 -13.44 3.83 -5.06
N ALA A 62 -12.43 3.82 -4.20
CA ALA A 62 -11.97 2.67 -3.44
C ALA A 62 -12.88 2.39 -2.24
N GLU A 63 -14.08 1.88 -2.52
CA GLU A 63 -15.04 1.54 -1.46
C GLU A 63 -14.56 0.30 -0.68
N ILE A 64 -14.43 0.41 0.63
CA ILE A 64 -13.99 -0.68 1.52
C ILE A 64 -14.83 -1.94 1.31
N GLY A 65 -14.16 -3.07 1.10
CA GLY A 65 -14.79 -4.38 0.93
C GLY A 65 -15.34 -4.65 -0.47
N LYS A 66 -15.44 -3.63 -1.33
CA LYS A 66 -15.90 -3.77 -2.71
C LYS A 66 -14.79 -4.29 -3.61
N GLU A 67 -15.13 -5.28 -4.43
CA GLU A 67 -14.29 -5.73 -5.53
C GLU A 67 -14.70 -4.98 -6.81
N SER A 68 -13.70 -4.48 -7.53
CA SER A 68 -13.84 -3.77 -8.79
C SER A 68 -12.98 -4.44 -9.85
N LYS A 69 -13.49 -4.51 -11.08
CA LYS A 69 -12.76 -5.07 -12.23
C LYS A 69 -12.45 -3.97 -13.22
N LEU A 70 -11.19 -3.89 -13.62
CA LEU A 70 -10.68 -2.98 -14.63
C LEU A 70 -10.04 -3.80 -15.75
N ASP A 71 -9.63 -3.15 -16.83
CA ASP A 71 -9.05 -3.86 -17.95
C ASP A 71 -7.72 -4.50 -17.55
N GLY A 72 -7.65 -5.83 -17.63
CA GLY A 72 -6.47 -6.64 -17.30
C GLY A 72 -6.25 -7.00 -15.83
N PHE A 73 -7.06 -6.51 -14.88
CA PHE A 73 -6.92 -6.85 -13.45
C PHE A 73 -8.19 -6.59 -12.63
N SER A 74 -8.25 -7.11 -11.40
CA SER A 74 -9.26 -6.71 -10.40
C SER A 74 -8.59 -6.18 -9.14
N PHE A 75 -9.33 -5.40 -8.36
CA PHE A 75 -8.87 -4.99 -7.04
C PHE A 75 -9.99 -5.00 -6.02
N LYS A 76 -9.61 -5.16 -4.75
CA LYS A 76 -10.49 -5.04 -3.58
C LYS A 76 -9.84 -4.11 -2.56
N SER A 77 -10.61 -3.15 -2.06
CA SER A 77 -10.15 -2.23 -1.02
C SER A 77 -10.32 -2.87 0.36
N ILE A 78 -9.29 -2.80 1.19
CA ILE A 78 -9.25 -3.30 2.57
C ILE A 78 -9.13 -2.09 3.49
N PRO A 79 -9.77 -2.05 4.68
CA PRO A 79 -9.54 -0.96 5.62
C PRO A 79 -8.06 -0.81 5.96
N ALA A 80 -7.61 0.42 6.18
CA ALA A 80 -6.30 0.73 6.72
C ALA A 80 -6.48 1.78 7.82
N TYR A 81 -6.05 1.49 9.05
CA TYR A 81 -6.23 2.40 10.19
C TYR A 81 -5.32 2.06 11.38
N ASN A 82 -5.08 3.04 12.24
CA ASN A 82 -4.42 2.84 13.52
C ASN A 82 -5.42 2.40 14.59
N THR A 83 -4.98 1.49 15.44
CA THR A 83 -5.71 0.96 16.60
C THR A 83 -5.31 1.63 17.91
N ASN A 84 -4.07 2.13 17.96
CA ASN A 84 -3.48 2.73 19.16
C ASN A 84 -2.71 4.04 18.87
N LYS A 85 -2.89 4.62 17.68
CA LYS A 85 -2.30 5.89 17.23
C LYS A 85 -3.37 6.75 16.55
N GLU A 86 -3.08 8.03 16.33
CA GLU A 86 -4.06 8.99 15.77
C GLU A 86 -3.76 9.41 14.32
N PHE A 87 -2.70 8.87 13.71
CA PHE A 87 -2.25 9.30 12.38
C PHE A 87 -3.13 8.80 11.24
N HIS A 88 -3.74 7.62 11.41
CA HIS A 88 -4.55 6.94 10.41
C HIS A 88 -5.93 6.56 10.98
N PRO A 89 -6.80 7.54 11.30
CA PRO A 89 -8.02 7.28 12.05
C PRO A 89 -9.09 6.59 11.20
N LYS A 90 -9.84 5.64 11.80
CA LYS A 90 -10.74 4.73 11.08
C LYS A 90 -11.88 5.45 10.34
N GLU A 91 -12.34 6.59 10.84
CA GLU A 91 -13.39 7.41 10.23
C GLU A 91 -12.99 8.03 8.88
N LYS A 92 -11.69 8.14 8.59
CA LYS A 92 -11.21 8.60 7.29
C LYS A 92 -11.46 7.60 6.16
N LYS A 93 -11.74 6.34 6.50
CA LYS A 93 -12.00 5.25 5.54
C LYS A 93 -10.89 5.09 4.49
N TRP A 94 -9.66 5.35 4.89
CA TRP A 94 -8.46 5.07 4.11
C TRP A 94 -8.26 3.56 3.96
N VAL A 95 -7.51 3.17 2.94
CA VAL A 95 -7.55 1.81 2.42
C VAL A 95 -6.17 1.25 2.10
N GLY A 96 -6.02 -0.07 2.25
CA GLY A 96 -5.08 -0.87 1.48
C GLY A 96 -5.77 -1.51 0.27
N TYR A 97 -5.01 -2.11 -0.63
CA TYR A 97 -5.51 -2.73 -1.85
C TYR A 97 -5.04 -4.17 -1.98
N ILE A 98 -5.96 -5.09 -2.27
CA ILE A 98 -5.61 -6.37 -2.88
C ILE A 98 -5.82 -6.23 -4.37
N VAL A 99 -4.78 -6.42 -5.17
CA VAL A 99 -4.85 -6.35 -6.63
C VAL A 99 -4.50 -7.72 -7.20
N ASP A 100 -5.39 -8.25 -8.04
CA ASP A 100 -5.24 -9.53 -8.73
C ASP A 100 -4.86 -9.27 -10.19
N ILE A 101 -3.60 -9.56 -10.53
CA ILE A 101 -3.04 -9.39 -11.87
C ILE A 101 -2.50 -10.74 -12.32
N GLY A 102 -3.09 -11.32 -13.36
CA GLY A 102 -2.63 -12.60 -13.90
C GLY A 102 -2.71 -13.76 -12.91
N ASN A 103 -3.68 -13.74 -11.99
CA ASN A 103 -3.85 -14.69 -10.89
C ASN A 103 -2.78 -14.58 -9.79
N VAL A 104 -2.06 -13.46 -9.72
CA VAL A 104 -1.19 -13.11 -8.58
C VAL A 104 -1.85 -11.99 -7.81
N LYS A 105 -2.12 -12.23 -6.53
CA LYS A 105 -2.76 -11.31 -5.59
C LYS A 105 -1.73 -10.63 -4.73
N ILE A 106 -1.65 -9.32 -4.90
CA ILE A 106 -0.72 -8.45 -4.18
C ILE A 106 -1.53 -7.59 -3.22
N TYR A 107 -1.22 -7.67 -1.93
CA TYR A 107 -1.76 -6.78 -0.91
C TYR A 107 -0.80 -5.63 -0.65
N HIS A 108 -1.22 -4.41 -0.97
CA HIS A 108 -0.57 -3.17 -0.55
C HIS A 108 -1.30 -2.64 0.68
N ALA A 109 -0.71 -2.72 1.87
CA ALA A 109 -1.43 -2.39 3.10
C ALA A 109 -1.73 -0.89 3.28
N GLY A 110 -1.01 -0.01 2.57
CA GLY A 110 -0.95 1.40 2.91
C GLY A 110 -0.38 1.60 4.31
N ASP A 111 -0.71 2.73 4.92
CA ASP A 111 -0.39 3.00 6.33
C ASP A 111 -1.48 2.42 7.23
N THR A 112 -1.09 1.51 8.11
CA THR A 112 -2.04 0.84 8.99
C THR A 112 -1.33 0.21 10.18
N ASP A 113 -2.08 -0.01 11.26
CA ASP A 113 -1.72 -0.98 12.29
C ASP A 113 -2.18 -2.40 11.87
N ARG A 114 -1.86 -3.40 12.70
CA ARG A 114 -2.40 -4.75 12.59
C ARG A 114 -3.89 -4.74 12.94
N ILE A 115 -4.74 -5.03 11.95
CA ILE A 115 -6.21 -4.99 12.11
C ILE A 115 -6.84 -6.39 11.92
N PRO A 116 -8.02 -6.66 12.51
CA PRO A 116 -8.71 -7.94 12.35
C PRO A 116 -9.00 -8.33 10.89
N GLU A 117 -9.21 -7.34 10.02
CA GLU A 117 -9.51 -7.51 8.59
C GLU A 117 -8.34 -8.11 7.80
N MET A 118 -7.11 -8.11 8.35
CA MET A 118 -5.96 -8.79 7.75
C MET A 118 -6.03 -10.32 7.87
N LYS A 119 -6.89 -10.86 8.74
CA LYS A 119 -7.04 -12.31 8.90
C LYS A 119 -7.69 -12.91 7.66
N ASN A 120 -7.08 -13.95 7.11
CA ASN A 120 -7.57 -14.67 5.93
C ASN A 120 -7.63 -13.82 4.65
N LEU A 121 -6.77 -12.81 4.52
CA LEU A 121 -6.51 -12.20 3.22
C LEU A 121 -5.81 -13.27 2.35
N ASN A 122 -6.56 -13.89 1.45
CA ASN A 122 -6.03 -14.87 0.50
C ASN A 122 -5.21 -14.14 -0.58
N VAL A 123 -3.92 -13.92 -0.31
CA VAL A 123 -2.98 -13.16 -1.15
C VAL A 123 -1.63 -13.87 -1.22
N ASP A 124 -0.94 -13.73 -2.36
CA ASP A 124 0.37 -14.36 -2.60
C ASP A 124 1.50 -13.48 -2.07
N ILE A 125 1.36 -12.15 -2.20
CA ILE A 125 2.36 -11.16 -1.79
C ILE A 125 1.71 -10.12 -0.88
N ALA A 126 2.36 -9.78 0.24
CA ALA A 126 1.92 -8.70 1.12
C ALA A 126 3.03 -7.66 1.35
N LEU A 127 2.75 -6.40 1.05
CA LEU A 127 3.59 -5.25 1.36
C LEU A 127 3.08 -4.64 2.67
N LEU A 128 3.91 -4.66 3.72
CA LEU A 128 3.52 -4.28 5.08
C LEU A 128 4.42 -3.17 5.63
N PRO A 129 3.86 -2.09 6.21
CA PRO A 129 4.66 -1.02 6.80
C PRO A 129 5.29 -1.47 8.13
N VAL A 130 6.53 -1.07 8.44
CA VAL A 130 7.29 -1.62 9.59
C VAL A 130 7.97 -0.61 10.53
N SER A 131 7.87 0.70 10.27
CA SER A 131 8.64 1.72 11.02
C SER A 131 8.15 2.04 12.44
N GLY A 132 6.97 1.58 12.86
CA GLY A 132 6.46 1.71 14.23
C GLY A 132 5.98 3.10 14.70
N THR A 133 6.38 4.18 14.03
CA THR A 133 6.00 5.54 14.48
C THR A 133 4.58 5.92 14.08
N TYR A 134 4.26 5.80 12.79
CA TYR A 134 2.93 6.12 12.24
C TYR A 134 2.11 4.86 11.92
N VAL A 135 2.80 3.73 11.85
CA VAL A 135 2.33 2.43 11.33
C VAL A 135 2.75 1.32 12.29
N MET A 136 2.51 0.06 11.91
CA MET A 136 3.00 -1.11 12.65
C MET A 136 4.50 -1.04 12.98
N THR A 137 4.87 -1.50 14.17
CA THR A 137 6.27 -1.90 14.44
C THR A 137 6.64 -3.14 13.63
N ALA A 138 7.94 -3.47 13.56
CA ALA A 138 8.38 -4.72 12.94
C ALA A 138 7.73 -5.96 13.57
N GLU A 139 7.54 -5.97 14.90
CA GLU A 139 6.83 -7.02 15.63
C GLU A 139 5.34 -7.11 15.24
N GLU A 140 4.63 -5.98 15.24
CA GLU A 140 3.21 -5.93 14.86
C GLU A 140 3.01 -6.36 13.40
N ALA A 141 3.91 -5.93 12.51
CA ALA A 141 3.89 -6.32 11.10
C ALA A 141 4.17 -7.81 10.92
N ALA A 142 5.10 -8.40 11.68
CA ALA A 142 5.36 -9.84 11.62
C ALA A 142 4.14 -10.65 12.06
N GLU A 143 3.42 -10.19 13.10
CA GLU A 143 2.16 -10.80 13.50
C GLU A 143 1.07 -10.63 12.44
N ALA A 144 0.97 -9.47 11.79
CA ALA A 144 0.07 -9.24 10.67
C ALA A 144 0.38 -10.18 9.49
N ALA A 145 1.66 -10.37 9.15
CA ALA A 145 2.08 -11.34 8.14
C ALA A 145 1.66 -12.77 8.50
N MET A 146 1.73 -13.16 9.78
CA MET A 146 1.27 -14.48 10.25
C MET A 146 -0.25 -14.63 10.25
N ASP A 147 -1.02 -13.53 10.35
CA ASP A 147 -2.48 -13.53 10.17
C ASP A 147 -2.88 -13.67 8.69
N ILE A 148 -2.11 -13.04 7.80
CA ILE A 148 -2.34 -13.03 6.33
C ILE A 148 -1.87 -14.34 5.70
N LYS A 149 -0.69 -14.83 6.10
CA LYS A 149 0.03 -15.99 5.54
C LYS A 149 0.28 -15.90 4.03
N PRO A 150 0.90 -14.81 3.53
CA PRO A 150 1.31 -14.73 2.13
C PRO A 150 2.47 -15.68 1.86
N ASP A 151 2.69 -16.00 0.59
CA ASP A 151 3.91 -16.70 0.16
C ASP A 151 5.14 -15.80 0.34
N ILE A 152 5.00 -14.51 0.02
CA ILE A 152 6.06 -13.50 0.15
C ILE A 152 5.57 -12.28 0.93
N ALA A 153 6.33 -11.88 1.95
CA ALA A 153 6.14 -10.61 2.63
C ALA A 153 7.26 -9.62 2.29
N ILE A 154 6.89 -8.37 1.99
CA ILE A 154 7.80 -7.29 1.64
C ILE A 154 7.61 -6.17 2.67
N PRO A 155 8.61 -5.85 3.50
CA PRO A 155 8.51 -4.68 4.36
C PRO A 155 8.50 -3.40 3.52
N MET A 156 7.76 -2.39 3.95
CA MET A 156 7.72 -1.05 3.37
C MET A 156 7.63 0.01 4.48
N HIS A 157 7.54 1.29 4.09
CA HIS A 157 7.45 2.43 5.01
C HIS A 157 8.55 2.39 6.12
N TYR A 158 9.81 2.34 5.69
CA TYR A 158 11.01 2.44 6.52
C TYR A 158 12.12 3.23 5.78
N ALA A 159 13.06 3.80 6.53
CA ALA A 159 14.29 4.43 6.03
C ALA A 159 14.13 5.61 5.02
N SER A 160 12.92 6.14 4.81
CA SER A 160 12.67 7.27 3.91
C SER A 160 12.23 8.53 4.65
N ILE A 161 11.19 8.40 5.48
CA ILE A 161 10.62 9.50 6.28
C ILE A 161 10.84 9.23 7.76
N VAL A 162 10.65 7.97 8.16
CA VAL A 162 10.80 7.48 9.53
C VAL A 162 11.27 6.03 9.51
N GLY A 163 11.70 5.53 10.67
CA GLY A 163 12.30 4.21 10.81
C GLY A 163 13.67 4.12 10.16
N SER A 164 14.17 2.90 10.03
CA SER A 164 15.49 2.58 9.50
C SER A 164 15.49 1.23 8.80
N ALA A 165 16.58 0.91 8.10
CA ALA A 165 16.74 -0.42 7.48
C ALA A 165 16.65 -1.57 8.53
N LYS A 166 16.97 -1.29 9.80
CA LYS A 166 16.89 -2.26 10.89
C LYS A 166 15.47 -2.76 11.14
N ASP A 167 14.45 -1.95 10.85
CA ASP A 167 13.05 -2.35 11.05
C ASP A 167 12.66 -3.44 10.04
N ALA A 168 13.12 -3.30 8.78
CA ALA A 168 12.94 -4.32 7.74
C ALA A 168 13.76 -5.59 8.04
N GLU A 169 15.01 -5.44 8.52
CA GLU A 169 15.85 -6.56 8.95
C GLU A 169 15.21 -7.32 10.12
N ARG A 170 14.67 -6.60 11.10
CA ARG A 170 13.98 -7.17 12.25
C ARG A 170 12.71 -7.91 11.84
N PHE A 171 11.92 -7.34 10.94
CA PHE A 171 10.75 -7.99 10.36
C PHE A 171 11.13 -9.30 9.66
N ALA A 172 12.21 -9.30 8.87
CA ALA A 172 12.74 -10.50 8.21
C ALA A 172 13.21 -11.57 9.21
N GLU A 173 13.90 -11.17 10.28
CA GLU A 173 14.35 -12.09 11.34
C GLU A 173 13.17 -12.77 12.05
N LEU A 174 12.12 -12.02 12.38
CA LEU A 174 10.93 -12.54 13.09
C LEU A 174 10.14 -13.57 12.28
N LEU A 175 10.18 -13.45 10.95
CA LEU A 175 9.49 -14.33 10.00
C LEU A 175 10.38 -15.43 9.42
N LYS A 176 11.64 -15.49 9.82
CA LYS A 176 12.58 -16.54 9.40
C LYS A 176 11.97 -17.93 9.59
N ASP A 177 12.10 -18.76 8.56
CA ASP A 177 11.59 -20.13 8.50
C ASP A 177 10.04 -20.25 8.60
N LYS A 178 9.31 -19.13 8.53
CA LYS A 178 7.83 -19.10 8.57
C LYS A 178 7.23 -18.55 7.27
N ILE A 179 7.73 -17.41 6.80
CA ILE A 179 7.27 -16.71 5.59
C ILE A 179 8.50 -16.19 4.85
N GLN A 180 8.52 -16.29 3.51
CA GLN A 180 9.62 -15.73 2.74
C GLN A 180 9.55 -14.21 2.79
N VAL A 181 10.61 -13.56 3.30
CA VAL A 181 10.70 -12.10 3.32
C VAL A 181 11.62 -11.62 2.22
N LYS A 182 11.18 -10.62 1.47
CA LYS A 182 12.00 -9.93 0.46
C LYS A 182 12.10 -8.45 0.77
N ILE A 183 13.28 -8.03 1.25
CA ILE A 183 13.62 -6.62 1.42
C ILE A 183 13.99 -6.07 0.04
N MET A 184 13.29 -5.06 -0.44
CA MET A 184 13.55 -4.44 -1.73
C MET A 184 14.66 -3.40 -1.60
N GLU A 185 15.60 -3.42 -2.54
CA GLU A 185 16.57 -2.34 -2.67
C GLU A 185 15.89 -1.11 -3.24
N LYS A 186 16.31 0.08 -2.78
CA LYS A 186 15.87 1.31 -3.40
C LYS A 186 16.43 1.33 -4.81
N GLU A 187 15.57 1.45 -5.82
CA GLU A 187 16.04 1.59 -7.20
C GLU A 187 16.89 2.86 -7.30
N ASP A 188 18.09 2.78 -7.90
CA ASP A 188 19.06 3.88 -8.12
C ASP A 188 18.74 4.83 -9.27
#